data_AF-A0AAJ5SDD8-F1
#
_entry.id   AF-A0AAJ5SDD8-F1
#
_cell.length_a   1.000
_cell.length_b   1.000
_cell.length_c   1.000
_cell.angle_alpha   90.00
_cell.angle_beta   90.00
_cell.angle_gamma   90.00
#
_symmetry.space_group_name_H-M   'P 1'
#
loop_
_entity.id
_entity.type
_entity.pdbx_description
1 polymer ?
#
loop_
_entity_poly.entity_id
_entity_poly.type
_entity_poly.pdbx_seq_one_letter_code
_entity_poly.pdbx_strand_id
1 'polypeptide(L)'
;MKVHHLAPPEVSSLASSTLAVFESLLAQSLGHQRTSGACLYAAVLCKTLINRFTSYQAIVRGGDGEADGGLFIGKVGHGHYWIEASKAGQAFVVDITGDQFGLPPIVVAPLQDLPARYIPGDQATVDAHARELQCEIEAEMRG
;
A
#
# COMPACT_ATOMS: atom_id res chain seq x y z
N MET A 1 -16.99 13.64 1.68
CA MET A 1 -17.45 12.76 2.78
C MET A 1 -16.21 12.11 3.37
N LYS A 2 -15.92 12.28 4.67
CA LYS A 2 -14.67 11.78 5.28
C LYS A 2 -14.76 10.26 5.44
N VAL A 3 -14.02 9.51 4.63
CA VAL A 3 -14.02 8.02 4.56
C VAL A 3 -13.52 7.34 5.85
N HIS A 4 -13.02 8.11 6.81
CA HIS A 4 -12.40 7.62 8.06
C HIS A 4 -13.34 6.92 9.06
N HIS A 5 -14.66 6.92 8.87
CA HIS A 5 -15.60 6.40 9.88
C HIS A 5 -15.86 4.89 9.77
N LEU A 6 -15.36 4.22 8.73
CA LEU A 6 -15.53 2.77 8.52
C LEU A 6 -14.22 1.98 8.65
N ALA A 7 -13.09 2.67 8.68
CA ALA A 7 -11.79 2.06 8.85
C ALA A 7 -11.49 1.76 10.33
N PRO A 8 -10.89 0.60 10.66
CA PRO A 8 -10.44 0.32 12.01
C PRO A 8 -9.45 1.40 12.49
N PRO A 9 -9.64 2.01 13.67
CA PRO A 9 -8.75 3.06 14.16
C PRO A 9 -7.29 2.63 14.27
N GLU A 10 -7.04 1.37 14.66
CA GLU A 10 -5.69 0.82 14.77
C GLU A 10 -4.98 0.71 13.40
N VAL A 11 -5.69 0.26 12.36
CA VAL A 11 -5.15 0.17 10.99
C VAL A 11 -4.89 1.57 10.43
N SER A 12 -5.81 2.50 10.64
CA SER A 12 -5.67 3.89 10.15
C SER A 12 -4.51 4.63 10.83
N SER A 13 -4.37 4.48 12.14
CA SER A 13 -3.29 5.08 12.92
C SER A 13 -1.92 4.53 12.50
N LEU A 14 -1.84 3.22 12.27
CA LEU A 14 -0.62 2.58 11.85
C LEU A 14 -0.26 2.91 10.40
N ALA A 15 -1.23 2.99 9.50
CA ALA A 15 -1.02 3.48 8.12
C ALA A 15 -0.47 4.92 8.13
N SER A 16 -1.00 5.79 8.98
CA SER A 16 -0.52 7.17 9.14
C SER A 16 0.91 7.23 9.67
N SER A 17 1.22 6.45 10.70
CA SER A 17 2.58 6.34 11.24
C SER A 17 3.55 5.77 10.19
N THR A 18 3.10 4.81 9.40
CA THR A 18 3.88 4.21 8.31
C THR A 18 4.22 5.25 7.26
N LEU A 19 3.25 6.06 6.82
CA LEU A 19 3.48 7.12 5.85
C LEU A 19 4.54 8.11 6.34
N ALA A 20 4.42 8.59 7.59
CA ALA A 20 5.38 9.53 8.16
C ALA A 20 6.81 8.97 8.22
N VAL A 21 6.97 7.69 8.58
CA VAL A 21 8.27 6.99 8.54
C VAL A 21 8.77 6.89 7.11
N PHE A 22 7.91 6.52 6.17
CA PHE A 22 8.28 6.34 4.77
C PHE A 22 8.72 7.65 4.11
N GLU A 23 7.97 8.74 4.29
CA GLU A 23 8.34 10.07 3.81
C GLU A 23 9.68 10.54 4.40
N SER A 24 9.93 10.25 5.67
CA SER A 24 11.20 10.57 6.32
C SER A 24 12.38 9.81 5.72
N LEU A 25 12.19 8.54 5.37
CA LEU A 25 13.19 7.73 4.67
C LEU A 25 13.48 8.28 3.28
N LEU A 26 12.44 8.57 2.49
CA LEU A 26 12.60 9.14 1.15
C LEU A 26 13.34 10.49 1.20
N ALA A 27 13.00 11.35 2.16
CA ALA A 27 13.66 12.65 2.33
C ALA A 27 15.16 12.50 2.63
N GLN A 28 15.55 11.53 3.47
CA GLN A 28 16.94 11.30 3.83
C GLN A 28 17.74 10.61 2.72
N SER A 29 17.13 9.69 1.98
CA SER A 29 17.82 8.89 0.95
C SER A 29 17.87 9.58 -0.42
N LEU A 30 16.81 10.29 -0.80
CA LEU A 30 16.63 10.84 -2.16
C LEU A 30 16.56 12.37 -2.19
N GLY A 31 16.57 13.03 -1.03
CA GLY A 31 16.41 14.48 -0.93
C GLY A 31 15.00 14.99 -1.24
N HIS A 32 14.00 14.10 -1.34
CA HIS A 32 12.60 14.46 -1.60
C HIS A 32 11.62 13.46 -0.97
N GLN A 33 10.35 13.86 -0.80
CA GLN A 33 9.28 13.00 -0.27
C GLN A 33 8.39 12.36 -1.36
N ARG A 34 8.79 12.41 -2.64
CA ARG A 34 7.96 11.88 -3.73
C ARG A 34 7.86 10.36 -3.65
N THR A 35 6.63 9.86 -3.71
CA THR A 35 6.27 8.42 -3.62
C THR A 35 6.25 7.72 -4.98
N SER A 36 6.46 8.45 -6.09
CA SER A 36 6.46 7.92 -7.46
C SER A 36 7.47 6.78 -7.64
N GLY A 37 6.98 5.60 -8.02
CA GLY A 37 7.81 4.40 -8.19
C GLY A 37 8.20 3.70 -6.88
N ALA A 38 7.77 4.22 -5.72
CA ALA A 38 8.11 3.69 -4.40
C ALA A 38 6.93 2.96 -3.73
N CYS A 39 5.80 2.79 -4.42
CA CYS A 39 4.58 2.16 -3.90
C CYS A 39 4.80 0.71 -3.42
N LEU A 40 5.68 -0.06 -4.07
CA LEU A 40 6.01 -1.41 -3.60
C LEU A 40 6.73 -1.40 -2.24
N TYR A 41 7.72 -0.51 -2.06
CA TYR A 41 8.41 -0.31 -0.78
C TYR A 41 7.44 0.10 0.32
N ALA A 42 6.56 1.06 0.01
CA ALA A 42 5.53 1.52 0.93
C ALA A 42 4.56 0.39 1.33
N ALA A 43 4.08 -0.40 0.37
CA ALA A 43 3.18 -1.52 0.61
C ALA A 43 3.84 -2.62 1.45
N VAL A 44 5.09 -2.98 1.17
CA VAL A 44 5.83 -3.99 1.95
C VAL A 44 6.09 -3.50 3.38
N LEU A 45 6.48 -2.23 3.57
CA LEU A 45 6.66 -1.65 4.90
C LEU A 45 5.34 -1.64 5.66
N CYS A 46 4.26 -1.18 5.04
CA CYS A 46 2.94 -1.10 5.66
C CYS A 46 2.39 -2.49 6.04
N LYS A 47 2.52 -3.48 5.15
CA LYS A 47 2.22 -4.89 5.44
C LYS A 47 2.99 -5.36 6.67
N THR A 48 4.29 -5.11 6.72
CA THR A 48 5.17 -5.56 7.80
C THR A 48 4.73 -4.99 9.13
N LEU A 49 4.47 -3.67 9.19
CA LEU A 49 4.02 -3.01 10.41
C LEU A 49 2.64 -3.50 10.84
N ILE A 50 1.67 -3.60 9.92
CA ILE A 50 0.31 -4.09 10.25
C ILE A 50 0.34 -5.51 10.78
N ASN A 51 1.06 -6.43 10.13
CA ASN A 51 1.19 -7.81 10.58
C ASN A 51 1.91 -7.92 11.93
N ARG A 52 2.81 -6.98 12.24
CA ARG A 52 3.60 -7.00 13.47
C ARG A 52 2.86 -6.41 14.66
N PHE A 53 2.15 -5.30 14.46
CA PHE A 53 1.64 -4.46 15.54
C PHE A 53 0.11 -4.47 15.68
N THR A 54 -0.60 -5.22 14.82
CA THR A 54 -2.04 -5.38 14.91
C THR A 54 -2.42 -6.86 14.88
N SER A 55 -3.72 -7.13 15.00
CA SER A 55 -4.27 -8.48 14.83
C SER A 55 -4.79 -8.75 13.41
N TYR A 56 -4.57 -7.81 12.48
CA TYR A 56 -4.93 -7.96 11.07
C TYR A 56 -3.85 -8.74 10.33
N GLN A 57 -4.28 -9.45 9.29
CA GLN A 57 -3.38 -10.02 8.29
C GLN A 57 -3.42 -9.17 7.03
N ALA A 58 -2.26 -8.65 6.65
CA ALA A 58 -2.03 -7.86 5.46
C ALA A 58 -1.28 -8.65 4.39
N ILE A 59 -1.76 -8.51 3.16
CA ILE A 59 -1.13 -9.03 1.94
C ILE A 59 -0.87 -7.86 0.99
N VAL A 60 0.25 -7.91 0.26
CA VAL A 60 0.51 -6.94 -0.81
C VAL A 60 -0.35 -7.32 -2.00
N ARG A 61 -1.02 -6.34 -2.58
CA ARG A 61 -1.72 -6.43 -3.85
C ARG A 61 -1.12 -5.44 -4.81
N GLY A 62 -1.30 -5.68 -6.10
CA GLY A 62 -0.85 -4.75 -7.12
C GLY A 62 -1.38 -5.12 -8.48
N GLY A 63 -0.97 -4.34 -9.47
CA GLY A 63 -1.23 -4.58 -10.88
C GLY A 63 -0.53 -3.55 -11.74
N ASP A 64 -0.59 -3.72 -13.06
CA ASP A 64 0.10 -2.87 -14.04
C ASP A 64 -0.72 -1.65 -14.50
N GLY A 65 -2.02 -1.61 -14.20
CA GLY A 65 -2.94 -0.56 -14.65
C GLY A 65 -3.41 -0.70 -16.09
N GLU A 66 -3.05 -1.79 -16.77
CA GLU A 66 -3.30 -2.02 -18.19
C GLU A 66 -3.97 -3.38 -18.39
N ALA A 67 -3.18 -4.47 -18.36
CA ALA A 67 -3.64 -5.83 -18.68
C ALA A 67 -3.83 -6.70 -17.43
N ASP A 68 -3.19 -6.37 -16.32
CA ASP A 68 -3.14 -7.17 -15.10
C ASP A 68 -3.49 -6.33 -13.86
N GLY A 69 -4.78 -5.97 -13.73
CA GLY A 69 -5.28 -5.23 -12.59
C GLY A 69 -4.65 -3.84 -12.43
N GLY A 70 -4.64 -3.31 -11.21
CA GLY A 70 -4.07 -2.01 -10.86
C GLY A 70 -5.07 -1.08 -10.17
N LEU A 71 -4.67 0.18 -10.07
CA LEU A 71 -5.49 1.25 -9.50
C LEU A 71 -6.17 2.03 -10.62
N PHE A 72 -7.50 2.05 -10.64
CA PHE A 72 -8.28 2.74 -11.67
C PHE A 72 -9.01 3.95 -11.08
N ILE A 73 -8.64 5.14 -11.58
CA ILE A 73 -9.26 6.41 -11.24
C ILE A 73 -10.07 6.88 -12.46
N GLY A 74 -11.39 6.74 -12.37
CA GLY A 74 -12.27 6.93 -13.52
C GLY A 74 -12.01 5.89 -14.60
N LYS A 75 -11.48 6.33 -15.76
CA LYS A 75 -11.12 5.45 -16.90
C LYS A 75 -9.61 5.24 -17.06
N VAL A 76 -8.80 5.85 -16.20
CA VAL A 76 -7.34 5.76 -16.27
C VAL A 76 -6.88 4.68 -15.31
N GLY A 77 -6.13 3.71 -15.81
CA GLY A 77 -5.47 2.70 -15.00
C GLY A 77 -4.04 3.09 -14.68
N HIS A 78 -3.59 2.69 -13.50
CA HIS A 78 -2.26 2.98 -12.98
C HIS A 78 -1.64 1.71 -12.40
N GLY A 79 -0.40 1.43 -12.81
CA GLY A 79 0.43 0.43 -12.16
C GLY A 79 0.69 0.86 -10.72
N HIS A 80 0.29 0.02 -9.76
CA HIS A 80 0.28 0.42 -8.35
C HIS A 80 0.32 -0.79 -7.42
N TYR A 81 0.91 -0.59 -6.24
CA TYR A 81 0.87 -1.55 -5.14
C TYR A 81 0.20 -0.95 -3.92
N TRP A 82 -0.62 -1.76 -3.25
CA TRP A 82 -1.29 -1.44 -1.99
C TRP A 82 -1.29 -2.68 -1.11
N ILE A 83 -1.93 -2.61 0.05
CA ILE A 83 -2.18 -3.81 0.84
C ILE A 83 -3.69 -4.00 1.08
N GLU A 84 -4.08 -5.26 1.19
CA GLU A 84 -5.38 -5.64 1.75
C GLU A 84 -5.16 -6.18 3.16
N ALA A 85 -5.70 -5.49 4.16
CA ALA A 85 -5.67 -5.91 5.57
C ALA A 85 -7.00 -6.55 5.94
N SER A 86 -6.97 -7.75 6.53
CA SER A 86 -8.18 -8.49 6.88
C SER A 86 -8.18 -9.04 8.31
N LYS A 87 -9.37 -9.09 8.92
CA LYS A 87 -9.61 -9.69 10.23
C LYS A 87 -11.06 -10.17 10.31
N ALA A 88 -11.26 -11.41 10.77
CA ALA A 88 -12.59 -11.99 10.98
C ALA A 88 -13.56 -11.84 9.79
N GLY A 89 -13.05 -12.00 8.56
CA GLY A 89 -13.85 -11.92 7.33
C GLY A 89 -14.10 -10.49 6.80
N GLN A 90 -13.63 -9.46 7.49
CA GLN A 90 -13.64 -8.08 6.98
C GLN A 90 -12.29 -7.75 6.36
N ALA A 91 -12.30 -7.07 5.21
CA ALA A 91 -11.10 -6.67 4.47
C ALA A 91 -11.15 -5.17 4.14
N PHE A 92 -9.97 -4.54 4.24
CA PHE A 92 -9.77 -3.12 4.00
C PHE A 92 -8.60 -2.94 3.03
N VAL A 93 -8.78 -2.08 2.05
CA VAL A 93 -7.63 -1.55 1.29
C VAL A 93 -6.93 -0.53 2.16
N VAL A 94 -5.62 -0.62 2.22
CA VAL A 94 -4.73 0.38 2.81
C VAL A 94 -3.73 0.80 1.74
N ASP A 95 -3.74 2.08 1.39
CA ASP A 95 -2.85 2.67 0.40
C ASP A 95 -2.34 4.01 0.94
N ILE A 96 -1.02 4.09 1.11
CA ILE A 96 -0.32 5.27 1.63
C ILE A 96 0.46 6.00 0.53
N THR A 97 0.25 5.63 -0.74
CA THR A 97 0.95 6.20 -1.90
C THR A 97 0.04 6.51 -3.07
N GLY A 98 -1.29 6.39 -2.90
CA GLY A 98 -2.27 6.70 -3.94
C GLY A 98 -2.32 8.19 -4.31
N ASP A 99 -1.77 9.06 -3.46
CA ASP A 99 -1.63 10.49 -3.72
C ASP A 99 -0.76 10.81 -4.95
N GLN A 100 0.14 9.90 -5.34
CA GLN A 100 0.89 10.01 -6.60
C GLN A 100 -0.03 10.10 -7.84
N PHE A 101 -1.30 9.68 -7.71
CA PHE A 101 -2.33 9.76 -8.75
C PHE A 101 -3.48 10.71 -8.38
N GLY A 102 -3.34 11.50 -7.31
CA GLY A 102 -4.34 12.48 -6.87
C GLY A 102 -5.40 11.94 -5.91
N LEU A 103 -5.21 10.75 -5.32
CA LEU A 103 -6.03 10.27 -4.20
C LEU A 103 -5.61 10.95 -2.88
N PRO A 104 -6.37 10.79 -1.79
CA PRO A 104 -5.91 11.20 -0.47
C PRO A 104 -4.55 10.54 -0.12
N PRO A 105 -3.68 11.21 0.67
CA PRO A 105 -2.40 10.66 1.12
C PRO A 105 -2.48 9.29 1.79
N ILE A 106 -3.62 9.03 2.44
CA ILE A 106 -3.91 7.75 3.08
C ILE A 106 -5.34 7.36 2.71
N VAL A 107 -5.47 6.21 2.09
CA VAL A 107 -6.74 5.52 1.88
C VAL A 107 -6.77 4.32 2.79
N VAL A 108 -7.70 4.30 3.74
CA VAL A 108 -8.08 3.09 4.48
C VAL A 108 -9.59 2.97 4.41
N ALA A 109 -10.09 1.95 3.71
CA ALA A 109 -11.53 1.75 3.55
C ALA A 109 -11.86 0.31 3.10
N PRO A 110 -13.06 -0.20 3.40
CA PRO A 110 -13.57 -1.41 2.76
C PRO A 110 -13.82 -1.16 1.26
N LEU A 111 -13.81 -2.23 0.45
CA LEU A 111 -13.89 -2.15 -1.02
C LEU A 111 -15.05 -1.28 -1.55
N GLN A 112 -16.20 -1.33 -0.88
CA GLN A 112 -17.41 -0.61 -1.28
C GLN A 112 -17.35 0.91 -1.09
N ASP A 113 -16.41 1.41 -0.27
CA ASP A 113 -16.30 2.83 0.11
C ASP A 113 -15.02 3.49 -0.43
N LEU A 114 -14.33 2.80 -1.34
CA LEU A 114 -13.08 3.31 -1.92
C LEU A 114 -13.32 4.50 -2.86
N PRO A 115 -12.43 5.50 -2.87
CA PRO A 115 -12.51 6.63 -3.78
C PRO A 115 -12.15 6.26 -5.23
N ALA A 116 -11.58 5.07 -5.44
CA ALA A 116 -11.10 4.55 -6.71
C ALA A 116 -11.28 3.02 -6.75
N ARG A 117 -11.10 2.42 -7.93
CA ARG A 117 -11.22 0.97 -8.10
C ARG A 117 -9.84 0.34 -7.97
N TYR A 118 -9.65 -0.44 -6.92
CA TYR A 118 -8.46 -1.25 -6.68
C TYR A 118 -8.76 -2.67 -7.18
N ILE A 119 -8.06 -3.11 -8.23
CA ILE A 119 -8.29 -4.41 -8.86
C ILE A 119 -7.00 -5.22 -8.75
N PRO A 120 -6.95 -6.26 -7.90
CA PRO A 120 -5.76 -7.11 -7.84
C PRO A 120 -5.46 -7.76 -9.19
N GLY A 121 -4.21 -7.68 -9.64
CA GLY A 121 -3.67 -8.47 -10.75
C GLY A 121 -3.27 -9.88 -10.29
N ASP A 122 -2.37 -10.52 -11.04
CA ASP A 122 -1.86 -11.84 -10.73
C ASP A 122 -1.04 -11.83 -9.44
N GLN A 123 -1.57 -12.54 -8.43
CA GLN A 123 -0.97 -12.56 -7.11
C GLN A 123 0.40 -13.24 -7.10
N ALA A 124 0.65 -14.23 -7.98
CA ALA A 124 1.95 -14.89 -8.03
C ALA A 124 3.05 -13.93 -8.48
N THR A 125 2.73 -13.08 -9.46
CA THR A 125 3.61 -11.99 -9.93
C THR A 125 3.83 -10.95 -8.83
N VAL A 126 2.78 -10.49 -8.17
CA VAL A 126 2.89 -9.52 -7.05
C VAL A 126 3.74 -10.08 -5.90
N ASP A 127 3.54 -11.34 -5.53
CA ASP A 127 4.30 -12.01 -4.48
C ASP A 127 5.77 -12.21 -4.86
N ALA A 128 6.08 -12.38 -6.16
CA ALA A 128 7.45 -12.43 -6.65
C ALA A 128 8.15 -11.08 -6.47
N HIS A 129 7.53 -9.98 -6.91
CA HIS A 129 8.08 -8.63 -6.75
C HIS A 129 8.29 -8.26 -5.27
N ALA A 130 7.31 -8.54 -4.42
CA ALA A 130 7.42 -8.27 -2.98
C ALA A 130 8.57 -9.06 -2.33
N ARG A 131 8.79 -10.30 -2.77
CA ARG A 131 9.86 -11.17 -2.25
C ARG A 131 11.24 -10.73 -2.75
N GLU A 132 11.35 -10.39 -4.02
CA GLU A 132 12.59 -9.85 -4.62
C GLU A 132 13.05 -8.62 -3.84
N LEU A 133 12.14 -7.67 -3.62
CA LEU A 133 12.43 -6.49 -2.81
C LEU A 133 12.88 -6.83 -1.38
N GLN A 134 12.22 -7.80 -0.72
CA GLN A 134 12.64 -8.23 0.61
C GLN A 134 14.04 -8.83 0.61
N CYS A 135 14.37 -9.65 -0.40
CA CYS A 135 15.71 -10.21 -0.56
C CYS A 135 16.77 -9.14 -0.80
N GLU A 136 16.46 -8.10 -1.58
CA GLU A 136 17.35 -6.95 -1.79
C GLU A 136 17.64 -6.22 -0.48
N ILE A 137 16.59 -5.87 0.29
CA ILE A 137 16.74 -5.19 1.58
C ILE A 137 17.61 -6.02 2.54
N GLU A 138 17.36 -7.33 2.62
CA GLU A 138 18.16 -8.22 3.47
C GLU A 138 19.61 -8.37 3.02
N ALA A 139 19.88 -8.28 1.71
CA ALA A 139 21.24 -8.33 1.18
C ALA A 139 22.03 -7.07 1.55
N GLU A 140 21.42 -5.90 1.40
CA GLU A 140 22.03 -4.61 1.78
C GLU A 140 22.32 -4.53 3.29
N MET A 141 21.48 -5.12 4.15
CA MET A 141 21.72 -5.16 5.60
C MET A 141 22.89 -6.07 6.01
N ARG A 142 23.36 -6.95 5.13
CA ARG A 142 24.49 -7.86 5.39
C ARG A 142 25.83 -7.32 4.84
N GLY A 143 25.80 -6.29 4.00
CA GLY A 143 26.96 -5.61 3.45
C GLY A 143 27.47 -4.50 4.36
#